data_AF-A4CRJ2-F1
#
_entry.id   AF-A4CRJ2-F1
#
_cell.length_a   1.000
_cell.length_b   1.000
_cell.length_c   1.000
_cell.angle_alpha   90.00
_cell.angle_beta   90.00
_cell.angle_gamma   90.00
#
_symmetry.space_group_name_H-M   'P 1'
#
loop_
_entity.id
_entity.type
_entity.pdbx_description
1 polymer ?
#
loop_
_entity_poly.entity_id
_entity_poly.type
_entity_poly.pdbx_seq_one_letter_code
_entity_poly.pdbx_strand_id
1 'polypeptide(L)' 'MPQDTRIALYLMGELIYALRANNPDLFKRWLSGGVQDLGEPVVEELLLDWLDPFLTVEEQDRLVGWHLGVSL' A
#
# COMPACT_ATOMS: atom_id res chain seq x y z
N MET A 1 -20.66 -8.46 -1.05
CA MET A 1 -19.27 -8.10 -0.74
C MET A 1 -19.26 -7.20 0.49
N PRO A 2 -18.54 -7.57 1.56
CA PRO A 2 -18.40 -6.73 2.76
C PRO A 2 -17.82 -5.34 2.43
N GLN A 3 -18.09 -4.36 3.30
CA GLN A 3 -17.56 -3.00 3.14
C GLN A 3 -16.04 -2.98 3.20
N ASP A 4 -15.46 -3.70 4.16
CA ASP A 4 -14.01 -3.77 4.36
C ASP A 4 -13.29 -4.34 3.13
N THR A 5 -13.89 -5.35 2.48
CA THR A 5 -13.34 -5.90 1.22
C THR A 5 -13.33 -4.83 0.11
N ARG A 6 -14.32 -3.94 0.04
CA ARG A 6 -14.35 -2.87 -0.97
C ARG A 6 -13.28 -1.84 -0.72
N ILE A 7 -13.08 -1.48 0.56
CA ILE A 7 -12.04 -0.55 0.97
C ILE A 7 -10.66 -1.17 0.70
N ALA A 8 -10.44 -2.44 1.04
CA ALA A 8 -9.19 -3.15 0.76
C ALA A 8 -8.84 -3.16 -0.74
N LEU A 9 -9.79 -3.49 -1.62
CA LEU A 9 -9.54 -3.44 -3.06
C LEU A 9 -9.24 -2.02 -3.58
N TYR A 10 -9.92 -1.01 -3.04
CA TYR A 10 -9.65 0.38 -3.38
C TYR A 10 -8.23 0.80 -2.96
N LEU A 11 -7.84 0.46 -1.73
CA LEU A 11 -6.50 0.70 -1.20
C LEU A 11 -5.42 -0.02 -2.01
N MET A 12 -5.63 -1.27 -2.44
CA MET A 12 -4.68 -1.95 -3.32
C MET A 12 -4.44 -1.17 -4.62
N GLY A 13 -5.50 -0.62 -5.23
CA GLY A 13 -5.39 0.20 -6.44
C GLY A 13 -4.60 1.50 -6.21
N GLU A 14 -4.89 2.21 -5.12
CA GLU A 14 -4.19 3.45 -4.74
C GLU A 14 -2.71 3.20 -4.44
N LEU A 15 -2.36 2.10 -3.78
CA LEU A 15 -0.97 1.75 -3.48
C LEU A 15 -0.20 1.43 -4.76
N ILE A 16 -0.77 0.63 -5.66
CA ILE A 16 -0.17 0.36 -6.97
C ILE A 16 0.02 1.66 -7.77
N TYR A 17 -0.96 2.57 -7.71
CA TYR A 17 -0.86 3.88 -8.37
C TYR A 17 0.30 4.71 -7.79
N ALA A 18 0.43 4.78 -6.45
CA ALA A 18 1.53 5.47 -5.79
C ALA A 18 2.90 4.90 -6.18
N LEU A 19 3.04 3.56 -6.18
CA LEU A 19 4.27 2.84 -6.56
C LEU A 19 4.68 3.14 -8.00
N ARG A 20 3.73 3.07 -8.94
CA ARG A 20 3.98 3.37 -10.36
C ARG A 20 4.30 4.83 -10.60
N ALA A 21 3.69 5.73 -9.85
CA ALA A 21 3.99 7.16 -9.88
C ALA A 21 5.31 7.52 -9.17
N ASN A 22 5.96 6.55 -8.49
CA ASN A 22 7.08 6.77 -7.58
C ASN A 22 6.84 7.95 -6.63
N ASN A 23 5.65 8.02 -6.04
CA ASN A 23 5.23 9.15 -5.23
C ASN A 23 5.04 8.75 -3.76
N PRO A 24 6.06 8.99 -2.90
CA PRO A 24 5.99 8.61 -1.49
C PRO A 24 4.97 9.42 -0.69
N ASP A 25 4.54 10.59 -1.17
CA ASP A 25 3.49 11.37 -0.49
C ASP A 25 2.10 10.76 -0.70
N LEU A 26 1.87 10.14 -1.87
CA LEU A 26 0.66 9.34 -2.09
C LEU A 26 0.67 8.09 -1.20
N PHE A 27 1.82 7.45 -1.02
CA PHE A 27 1.97 6.34 -0.07
C PHE A 27 1.65 6.76 1.37
N LYS A 28 2.18 7.89 1.85
CA LYS A 28 1.87 8.40 3.21
C LYS A 28 0.39 8.69 3.41
N ARG A 29 -0.28 9.28 2.40
CA ARG A 29 -1.73 9.54 2.44
C ARG A 29 -2.52 8.23 2.45
N TRP A 30 -2.13 7.28 1.61
CA TRP A 30 -2.69 5.95 1.57
C TRP A 30 -2.56 5.24 2.93
N LEU A 31 -1.39 5.28 3.55
CA LEU A 31 -1.11 4.65 4.84
C LEU A 31 -1.99 5.26 5.94
N SER A 32 -2.05 6.60 6.02
CA SER A 32 -2.88 7.29 7.00
C SER A 32 -4.37 6.99 6.82
N GLY A 33 -4.87 6.97 5.58
CA GLY A 33 -6.28 6.69 5.28
C GLY A 33 -6.64 5.23 5.54
N GLY A 34 -5.79 4.31 5.10
CA GLY A 34 -5.98 2.88 5.31
C GLY A 34 -6.03 2.50 6.79
N VAL A 35 -5.14 3.06 7.62
CA VAL A 35 -5.14 2.79 9.07
C VAL A 35 -6.40 3.33 9.73
N GLN A 36 -6.91 4.48 9.27
CA GLN A 36 -8.15 5.04 9.76
C GLN A 36 -9.38 4.19 9.38
N ASP A 37 -9.41 3.65 8.16
CA ASP A 37 -10.58 2.95 7.64
C ASP A 37 -10.63 1.45 8.01
N LEU A 38 -9.47 0.80 8.08
CA LEU A 38 -9.35 -0.67 8.26
C LEU A 38 -8.54 -1.08 9.50
N GLY A 39 -7.79 -0.15 10.10
CA GLY A 39 -6.86 -0.45 11.18
C GLY A 39 -5.49 -0.92 10.67
N GLU A 40 -4.49 -0.71 11.52
CA GLU A 40 -3.08 -1.05 11.24
C GLU A 40 -2.84 -2.52 10.84
N PRO A 41 -3.43 -3.54 11.51
CA PRO A 41 -3.15 -4.93 11.16
C PRO A 41 -3.55 -5.29 9.72
N VAL A 42 -4.71 -4.79 9.28
CA VAL A 42 -5.22 -5.06 7.93
C VAL A 42 -4.37 -4.35 6.88
N VAL A 43 -3.89 -3.15 7.19
CA VAL A 43 -3.02 -2.39 6.29
C VAL A 43 -1.66 -3.04 6.17
N GLU A 44 -1.07 -3.55 7.25
CA GLU A 44 0.19 -4.32 7.19
C GLU A 44 0.05 -5.58 6.34
N GLU A 45 -1.01 -6.37 6.52
CA GLU A 45 -1.27 -7.56 5.68
C GLU A 45 -1.42 -7.18 4.20
N LEU A 46 -2.09 -6.07 3.90
CA LEU A 46 -2.23 -5.56 2.53
C LEU A 46 -0.88 -5.17 1.92
N LEU A 47 0.00 -4.57 2.73
CA LEU A 47 1.30 -4.06 2.32
C LEU A 47 2.31 -5.18 2.07
N LEU A 48 2.32 -6.20 2.94
CA LEU A 48 3.35 -7.24 2.96
C LEU A 48 2.93 -8.53 2.24
N ASP A 49 1.67 -8.96 2.38
CA ASP A 49 1.25 -10.30 1.96
C ASP A 49 0.41 -10.29 0.68
N TRP A 50 -0.44 -9.28 0.49
CA TRP A 50 -1.43 -9.31 -0.60
C TRP A 50 -0.90 -8.76 -1.92
N LEU A 51 0.04 -7.82 -1.87
CA LEU A 51 0.53 -7.12 -3.06
C LEU A 51 1.73 -7.79 -3.72
N ASP A 52 2.47 -8.65 -3.00
CA ASP A 52 3.66 -9.35 -3.51
C ASP A 52 3.46 -9.99 -4.91
N PRO A 53 2.34 -10.70 -5.20
CA PRO A 53 2.14 -11.30 -6.52
C PRO A 53 1.90 -10.31 -7.67
N PHE A 54 1.59 -9.05 -7.35
CA PHE A 54 1.21 -8.02 -8.33
C PHE A 54 2.31 -7.02 -8.63
N LEU A 55 3.41 -7.04 -7.87
CA LEU A 55 4.49 -6.08 -7.99
C LEU A 55 5.67 -6.67 -8.77
N THR A 56 6.32 -5.80 -9.53
CA THR A 56 7.67 -6.07 -10.03
C THR A 56 8.69 -5.98 -8.89
N VAL A 57 9.88 -6.56 -9.09
CA VAL A 57 10.98 -6.47 -8.11
C VAL A 57 11.33 -5.01 -7.78
N GLU A 58 11.28 -4.11 -8.75
CA GLU A 58 11.53 -2.67 -8.52
C GLU A 58 10.41 -2.00 -7.70
N GLU A 59 9.14 -2.32 -7.96
CA GLU A 59 8.03 -1.79 -7.17
C GLU A 59 8.07 -2.34 -5.73
N GLN A 60 8.48 -3.59 -5.56
CA GLN A 60 8.67 -4.20 -4.24
C GLN A 60 9.82 -3.55 -3.47
N ASP A 61 10.96 -3.31 -4.11
CA ASP A 61 12.10 -2.63 -3.47
C ASP A 61 11.72 -1.20 -3.03
N ARG A 62 10.98 -0.46 -3.87
CA ARG A 62 10.43 0.85 -3.49
C ARG A 62 9.47 0.77 -2.32
N LEU A 63 8.57 -0.22 -2.31
CA LEU A 63 7.63 -0.41 -1.21
C LEU A 63 8.35 -0.67 0.11
N VAL A 64 9.37 -1.53 0.09
CA VAL A 64 10.24 -1.81 1.25
C VAL A 64 11.00 -0.55 1.67
N GLY A 65 11.57 0.20 0.73
CA GLY A 65 12.23 1.47 1.00
C GLY A 65 11.30 2.46 1.71
N TRP A 66 10.08 2.65 1.19
CA TRP A 66 9.09 3.54 1.80
C TRP A 66 8.63 3.07 3.18
N HIS A 67 8.43 1.77 3.37
CA HIS A 67 8.08 1.19 4.68
C HIS A 67 9.20 1.43 5.71
N LEU A 68 10.46 1.33 5.31
CA LEU A 68 11.62 1.61 6.16
C LEU A 68 11.95 3.10 6.30
N GLY A 69 11.21 3.99 5.64
CA GLY A 69 11.49 5.43 5.64
C GLY A 69 12.69 5.84 4.78
N VAL A 70 13.19 4.94 3.94
CA VAL A 70 14.27 5.19 2.98
C VAL A 70 13.62 5.64 1.66
N SER A 71 13.65 6.95 1.39
CA SER A 71 13.20 7.46 0.09
C SER A 71 14.31 7.22 -0.95
N LEU A 72 14.04 6.35 -1.93
CA LEU A 72 14.81 6.21 -3.17
C LEU A 72 14.35 7.23 -4.22
#